data_AF-A0A4R4Z4U6-F1
#
_entry.id   AF-A0A4R4Z4U6-F1
#
_cell.length_a   1.000
_cell.length_b   1.000
_cell.length_c   1.000
_cell.angle_alpha   90.00
_cell.angle_beta   90.00
_cell.angle_gamma   90.00
#
_symmetry.space_group_name_H-M   'P 1'
#
loop_
_entity.id
_entity.type
_entity.pdbx_description
1 polymer ?
#
loop_
_entity_poly.entity_id
_entity_poly.type
_entity_poly.pdbx_seq_one_letter_code
_entity_poly.pdbx_strand_id
1 'polypeptide(L)'
;MPASAHVVPTRDLFVVLTSVPGIRARWMVAAHELTDELRPVLGERAGLDPQGLEARLLSHTLIGALTVALEYWVTAELEPADRGDVTDLAAAALSVIRFEGL
;
A
#
# COMPACT_ATOMS: atom_id res chain seq x y z
N MET A 1 22.79 29.26 9.85
CA MET A 1 21.34 29.29 9.59
C MET A 1 20.78 27.92 9.95
N PRO A 2 19.75 27.79 10.81
CA PRO A 2 19.16 26.49 11.08
C PRO A 2 18.43 26.03 9.81
N ALA A 3 18.65 24.77 9.41
CA ALA A 3 17.92 24.16 8.31
C ALA A 3 16.45 24.06 8.71
N SER A 4 15.58 24.81 8.03
CA SER A 4 14.13 24.62 8.12
C SER A 4 13.81 23.22 7.61
N ALA A 5 13.34 22.34 8.50
CA ALA A 5 12.82 21.04 8.10
C ALA A 5 11.55 21.28 7.26
N HIS A 6 11.69 21.20 5.94
CA HIS A 6 10.54 21.22 5.05
C HIS A 6 9.89 19.84 5.09
N VAL A 7 8.62 19.80 5.51
CA VAL A 7 7.81 18.58 5.42
C VAL A 7 7.59 18.32 3.94
N VAL A 8 8.17 17.22 3.43
CA VAL A 8 7.96 16.78 2.05
C VAL A 8 6.51 16.32 1.92
N PRO A 9 5.75 16.81 0.92
CA PRO A 9 4.40 16.33 0.66
C PRO A 9 4.39 14.81 0.46
N THR A 10 3.40 14.13 1.02
CA THR A 10 3.24 12.66 0.92
C THR A 10 3.31 12.18 -0.54
N ARG A 11 2.72 12.92 -1.47
CA ARG A 11 2.76 12.60 -2.90
C ARG A 11 4.18 12.58 -3.45
N ASP A 12 5.00 13.56 -3.11
CA ASP A 12 6.36 13.68 -3.63
C ASP A 12 7.23 12.50 -3.16
N LEU A 13 7.00 12.01 -1.93
CA LEU A 13 7.62 10.79 -1.43
C LEU A 13 7.24 9.56 -2.28
N PHE A 14 5.97 9.43 -2.65
CA PHE A 14 5.51 8.32 -3.49
C PHE A 14 5.94 8.45 -4.96
N VAL A 15 6.07 9.67 -5.49
CA VAL A 15 6.69 9.91 -6.81
C VAL A 15 8.14 9.40 -6.80
N VAL A 16 8.92 9.73 -5.77
CA VAL A 16 10.29 9.23 -5.62
C VAL A 16 10.32 7.71 -5.51
N LEU A 17 9.42 7.13 -4.70
CA LEU A 17 9.32 5.69 -4.52
C LEU A 17 9.04 4.93 -5.83
N THR A 18 8.20 5.49 -6.70
CA THR A 18 7.79 4.86 -7.96
C THR A 18 8.75 5.14 -9.12
N SER A 19 9.42 6.30 -9.11
CA SER A 19 10.26 6.76 -10.23
C SER A 19 11.74 6.38 -10.08
N VAL A 20 12.22 6.06 -8.88
CA VAL A 20 13.62 5.70 -8.63
C VAL A 20 13.76 4.17 -8.50
N PRO A 21 14.43 3.47 -9.44
CA PRO A 21 14.47 2.00 -9.46
C PRO A 21 15.04 1.37 -8.18
N GLY A 22 16.10 1.95 -7.61
CA GLY A 22 16.71 1.44 -6.37
C GLY A 22 15.78 1.56 -5.16
N ILE A 23 14.99 2.63 -5.08
CA ILE A 23 14.01 2.83 -4.01
C ILE A 23 12.83 1.87 -4.21
N ARG A 24 12.34 1.73 -5.44
CA ARG A 24 11.29 0.77 -5.78
C ARG A 24 11.67 -0.66 -5.41
N ALA A 25 12.90 -1.08 -5.72
CA ALA A 25 13.40 -2.40 -5.34
C ALA A 25 13.41 -2.59 -3.82
N ARG A 26 13.83 -1.58 -3.05
CA ARG A 26 13.80 -1.66 -1.58
C ARG A 26 12.37 -1.67 -1.03
N TRP A 27 11.45 -0.95 -1.65
CA TRP A 27 10.02 -0.99 -1.33
C TRP A 27 9.46 -2.40 -1.52
N MET A 28 9.79 -3.10 -2.60
CA MET A 28 9.32 -4.48 -2.82
C MET A 28 9.76 -5.43 -1.69
N VAL A 29 10.99 -5.28 -1.19
CA VAL A 29 11.47 -6.04 -0.03
C VAL A 29 10.71 -5.65 1.23
N ALA A 30 10.54 -4.35 1.50
CA ALA A 30 9.83 -3.87 2.67
C ALA A 30 8.34 -4.27 2.67
N ALA A 31 7.70 -4.25 1.51
CA ALA A 31 6.31 -4.67 1.33
C ALA A 31 6.16 -6.18 1.63
N HIS A 32 7.15 -7.00 1.25
CA HIS A 32 7.15 -8.42 1.59
C HIS A 32 7.32 -8.65 3.10
N GLU A 33 8.25 -7.94 3.75
CA GLU A 33 8.43 -7.97 5.21
C GLU A 33 7.14 -7.56 5.94
N LEU A 34 6.51 -6.46 5.51
CA LEU A 34 5.23 -5.99 6.06
C LEU A 34 4.10 -7.00 5.85
N THR A 35 4.11 -7.70 4.72
CA THR A 35 3.12 -8.76 4.45
C THR A 35 3.24 -9.90 5.46
N ASP A 36 4.47 -10.30 5.82
CA ASP A 36 4.72 -11.33 6.82
C ASP A 36 4.32 -10.88 8.22
N GLU A 37 4.56 -9.62 8.57
CA GLU A 37 4.16 -9.02 9.85
C GLU A 37 2.64 -8.92 10.00
N LEU A 38 1.92 -8.56 8.94
CA LEU A 38 0.47 -8.42 8.96
C LEU A 38 -0.28 -9.75 8.92
N ARG A 39 0.34 -10.80 8.35
CA ARG A 39 -0.28 -12.12 8.20
C ARG A 39 -0.97 -12.66 9.46
N PRO A 40 -0.32 -12.73 10.64
CA PRO A 40 -0.98 -13.25 11.83
C PRO A 40 -2.20 -12.42 12.23
N VAL A 41 -2.10 -11.09 12.16
CA VAL A 41 -3.20 -10.18 12.53
C VAL A 41 -4.39 -10.33 11.59
N LEU A 42 -4.12 -10.41 10.29
CA LEU A 42 -5.16 -10.57 9.27
C LEU A 42 -5.80 -11.96 9.33
N GLY A 43 -4.99 -13.00 9.54
CA GLY A 43 -5.46 -14.38 9.71
C GLY A 43 -6.42 -14.50 10.90
N GLU A 44 -6.00 -14.01 12.08
CA GLU A 44 -6.83 -14.02 13.29
C GLU A 44 -8.14 -13.26 13.10
N ARG A 45 -8.10 -12.05 12.51
CA ARG A 45 -9.30 -11.24 12.28
C ARG A 45 -10.26 -11.85 11.26
N ALA A 46 -9.74 -12.61 10.30
CA ALA A 46 -10.54 -13.29 9.30
C ALA A 46 -10.97 -14.71 9.71
N GLY A 47 -10.61 -15.16 10.93
CA GLY A 47 -10.89 -16.53 11.38
C GLY A 47 -10.14 -17.61 10.58
N LEU A 48 -9.03 -17.25 9.95
CA LEU A 48 -8.17 -18.14 9.17
C LEU A 48 -7.00 -18.65 10.01
N ASP A 49 -6.40 -19.77 9.63
CA ASP A 49 -5.11 -20.20 10.18
C ASP A 49 -4.01 -19.17 9.80
N PRO A 50 -3.37 -18.49 10.76
CA PRO A 50 -2.26 -17.56 10.52
C PRO A 50 -1.10 -18.15 9.72
N GLN A 51 -0.91 -19.48 9.79
CA GLN A 51 0.13 -20.21 9.07
C GLN A 51 -0.43 -20.95 7.84
N GLY A 52 -1.70 -20.74 7.49
CA GLY A 52 -2.37 -21.32 6.33
C GLY A 52 -2.04 -20.59 5.02
N LEU A 53 -2.55 -21.12 3.90
CA LEU A 53 -2.39 -20.52 2.58
C LEU A 53 -3.28 -19.27 2.45
N GLU A 54 -4.48 -19.33 2.98
CA GLU A 54 -5.51 -18.29 2.92
C GLU A 54 -5.05 -17.00 3.59
N ALA A 55 -4.45 -17.08 4.79
CA ALA A 55 -3.90 -15.92 5.48
C ALA A 55 -2.70 -15.31 4.72
N ARG A 56 -1.86 -16.15 4.06
CA ARG A 56 -0.76 -15.67 3.21
C ARG A 56 -1.28 -14.92 1.98
N LEU A 57 -2.29 -15.48 1.32
CA LEU A 57 -2.92 -14.87 0.14
C LEU A 57 -3.59 -13.55 0.52
N LEU A 58 -4.42 -13.54 1.58
CA LEU A 58 -5.08 -12.34 2.12
C LEU A 58 -4.08 -11.19 2.32
N SER A 59 -2.96 -11.48 2.98
CA SER A 59 -1.94 -10.47 3.31
C SER A 59 -1.23 -9.94 2.07
N HIS A 60 -0.85 -10.82 1.14
CA HIS A 60 -0.22 -10.42 -0.12
C HIS A 60 -1.16 -9.62 -1.01
N THR A 61 -2.42 -10.03 -1.10
CA THR A 61 -3.45 -9.33 -1.86
C THR A 61 -3.70 -7.94 -1.29
N LEU A 62 -3.77 -7.81 0.03
CA LEU A 62 -3.91 -6.52 0.70
C LEU A 62 -2.76 -5.56 0.36
N ILE A 63 -1.52 -5.99 0.59
CA ILE A 63 -0.33 -5.16 0.32
C ILE A 63 -0.17 -4.86 -1.17
N GLY A 64 -0.48 -5.82 -2.03
CA GLY A 64 -0.49 -5.63 -3.48
C GLY A 64 -1.49 -4.57 -3.92
N ALA A 65 -2.74 -4.63 -3.43
CA ALA A 65 -3.77 -3.66 -3.78
C ALA A 65 -3.42 -2.24 -3.32
N LEU A 66 -2.89 -2.09 -2.09
CA LEU A 66 -2.41 -0.79 -1.60
C LEU A 66 -1.25 -0.25 -2.45
N THR A 67 -0.31 -1.13 -2.82
CA THR A 67 0.81 -0.75 -3.69
C THR A 67 0.32 -0.27 -5.06
N VAL A 68 -0.62 -0.99 -5.68
CA VAL A 68 -1.21 -0.62 -6.98
C VAL A 68 -1.96 0.71 -6.87
N ALA A 69 -2.72 0.93 -5.79
CA ALA A 69 -3.41 2.19 -5.56
C ALA A 69 -2.42 3.36 -5.48
N LEU A 70 -1.35 3.21 -4.70
CA LEU A 70 -0.32 4.24 -4.57
C LEU A 70 0.39 4.52 -5.90
N GLU A 71 0.75 3.48 -6.66
CA GLU A 71 1.34 3.64 -7.99
C GLU A 71 0.38 4.37 -8.95
N TYR A 72 -0.90 3.99 -8.96
CA TYR A 72 -1.92 4.66 -9.76
C TYR A 72 -2.06 6.13 -9.38
N TRP A 73 -2.14 6.44 -8.09
CA TRP A 73 -2.30 7.81 -7.59
C TRP A 73 -1.21 8.76 -8.10
N VAL A 74 0.03 8.29 -8.13
CA VAL A 74 1.18 9.13 -8.50
C VAL A 74 1.49 9.15 -9.98
N THR A 75 1.14 8.10 -10.72
CA THR A 75 1.44 7.98 -12.16
C THR A 75 0.28 8.38 -13.07
N ALA A 76 -0.96 8.32 -12.60
CA ALA A 76 -2.10 8.74 -13.39
C ALA A 76 -2.07 10.25 -13.66
N GLU A 77 -2.30 10.63 -14.92
CA GLU A 77 -2.50 12.02 -15.35
C GLU A 77 -3.86 12.54 -14.88
N LEU A 78 -4.00 12.70 -13.57
CA LEU A 78 -5.19 13.26 -12.94
C LEU A 78 -5.03 14.78 -12.80
N GLU A 79 -6.08 15.52 -13.11
CA GLU A 79 -6.17 16.93 -12.76
C GLU A 79 -6.04 17.09 -11.23
N PRO A 80 -5.44 18.19 -10.72
CA PRO A 80 -5.25 18.37 -9.29
C PRO A 80 -6.52 18.23 -8.44
N ALA A 81 -7.68 18.60 -9.00
CA ALA A 81 -8.98 18.46 -8.34
C ALA A 81 -9.48 17.01 -8.27
N ASP A 82 -9.06 16.16 -9.21
CA ASP A 82 -9.47 14.76 -9.34
C ASP A 82 -8.49 13.78 -8.66
N ARG A 83 -7.37 14.30 -8.14
CA ARG A 83 -6.33 13.47 -7.49
C ARG A 83 -6.78 12.80 -6.20
N GLY A 84 -7.88 13.22 -5.59
CA GLY A 84 -8.44 12.63 -4.37
C GLY A 84 -7.47 12.58 -3.18
N ASP A 85 -7.96 12.13 -2.02
CA ASP A 85 -7.07 11.75 -0.91
C ASP A 85 -6.52 10.33 -1.16
N VAL A 86 -5.25 10.09 -0.80
CA VAL A 86 -4.65 8.75 -0.85
C VAL A 86 -5.45 7.73 -0.02
N THR A 87 -6.11 8.21 1.04
CA THR A 87 -6.97 7.40 1.92
C THR A 87 -8.22 6.91 1.20
N ASP A 88 -8.85 7.76 0.37
CA ASP A 88 -10.02 7.38 -0.43
C ASP A 88 -9.65 6.34 -1.48
N LEU A 89 -8.46 6.49 -2.07
CA LEU A 89 -7.97 5.54 -3.06
C LEU A 89 -7.60 4.19 -2.43
N ALA A 90 -7.00 4.20 -1.23
CA ALA A 90 -6.76 2.99 -0.46
C ALA A 90 -8.08 2.29 -0.13
N ALA A 91 -9.10 3.03 0.34
CA ALA A 91 -10.42 2.46 0.59
C ALA A 91 -11.07 1.88 -0.67
N ALA A 92 -10.95 2.56 -1.82
CA ALA A 92 -11.43 2.06 -3.11
C ALA A 92 -10.72 0.77 -3.52
N ALA A 93 -9.40 0.69 -3.37
CA ALA A 93 -8.63 -0.51 -3.67
C ALA A 93 -9.06 -1.71 -2.79
N LEU A 94 -9.31 -1.47 -1.51
CA LEU A 94 -9.82 -2.49 -0.59
C LEU A 94 -11.24 -2.94 -0.95
N SER A 95 -12.08 -2.04 -1.49
CA SER A 95 -13.45 -2.40 -1.91
C SER A 95 -13.50 -3.38 -3.07
N VAL A 96 -12.46 -3.39 -3.93
CA VAL A 96 -12.32 -4.38 -5.01
C VAL A 96 -12.05 -5.76 -4.43
N ILE A 97 -11.32 -5.82 -3.32
CA ILE A 97 -11.02 -7.04 -2.60
C ILE A 97 -12.19 -7.35 -1.65
N ARG A 98 -13.36 -7.68 -2.20
CA ARG A 98 -14.43 -8.25 -1.38
C ARG A 98 -14.02 -9.66 -0.94
N PHE A 99 -13.70 -9.80 0.34
CA PHE A 99 -13.61 -11.08 0.99
C PHE A 99 -15.01 -11.51 1.42
N GLU A 100 -15.59 -12.50 0.74
CA GLU A 100 -16.79 -13.17 1.27
C GLU A 100 -16.37 -13.96 2.52
N GLY A 101 -16.67 -13.43 3.72
CA GLY A 101 -16.36 -14.10 5.00
C GLY A 101 -15.78 -13.24 6.11
N LEU A 102 -15.58 -11.92 5.90
CA LEU A 102 -15.39 -10.95 6.99
C LEU A 102 -16.73 -10.39 7.49
#